data_AF-A0AAW4PFG4-F1
#
_entry.id   AF-A0AAW4PFG4-F1
#
_cell.length_a   1.000
_cell.length_b   1.000
_cell.length_c   1.000
_cell.angle_alpha   90.00
_cell.angle_beta   90.00
_cell.angle_gamma   90.00
#
_symmetry.space_group_name_H-M   'P 1'
#
loop_
_entity.id
_entity.type
_entity.pdbx_description
1 polymer ?
#
loop_
_entity_poly.entity_id
_entity_poly.type
_entity_poly.pdbx_seq_one_letter_code
_entity_poly.pdbx_strand_id
1 'polypeptide(L)'
;MNLPRPFDTDGDETFDSYDEFVAESLPEPGPFLADHDVLTGREHAAFHRLSRECFEERGVYDVTFGYNLARLDLDRRHPDSGFRYAREADDPPVLRAEFTPTTEFCPQSDTLTLGAFRAWNGTLERHEYDLVRVRVAPMHQQAVAINERLRHREARFRETGDLSTGDGTVGGPSGDTPF
;
A
#
# COMPACT_ATOMS: atom_id res chain seq x y z
N MET A 1 9.51 -35.58 -27.85
CA MET A 1 10.32 -35.38 -26.62
C MET A 1 9.84 -34.08 -26.00
N ASN A 2 9.08 -34.18 -24.90
CA ASN A 2 8.57 -33.02 -24.17
C ASN A 2 9.57 -32.71 -23.05
N LEU A 3 10.21 -31.55 -23.11
CA LEU A 3 11.15 -31.10 -22.08
C LEU A 3 10.34 -30.53 -20.92
N PRO A 4 10.43 -31.04 -19.68
CA PRO A 4 9.73 -30.45 -18.56
C PRO A 4 10.32 -29.07 -18.25
N ARG A 5 9.45 -28.05 -18.14
CA ARG A 5 9.82 -26.70 -17.69
C ARG A 5 10.04 -26.74 -16.17
N PRO A 6 11.13 -26.17 -15.62
CA PRO A 6 11.45 -26.29 -14.20
C PRO A 6 10.87 -25.13 -13.35
N PHE A 7 9.63 -24.72 -13.59
CA PHE A 7 8.96 -23.67 -12.80
C PHE A 7 7.46 -23.95 -12.68
N ASP A 8 7.11 -25.08 -12.10
CA ASP A 8 5.74 -25.36 -11.62
C ASP A 8 5.86 -26.51 -10.63
N THR A 9 6.33 -26.22 -9.41
CA THR A 9 6.25 -27.17 -8.30
C THR A 9 6.14 -26.38 -7.00
N ASP A 10 5.04 -26.64 -6.31
CA ASP A 10 4.59 -26.12 -5.01
C ASP A 10 4.21 -24.63 -4.97
N GLY A 11 2.93 -24.37 -4.72
CA GLY A 11 2.56 -23.16 -4.01
C GLY A 11 3.40 -23.17 -2.73
N ASP A 12 4.29 -22.19 -2.62
CA ASP A 12 5.20 -22.06 -1.49
C ASP A 12 4.38 -22.18 -0.21
N GLU A 13 4.54 -23.29 0.54
CA GLU A 13 3.78 -23.59 1.76
C GLU A 13 3.91 -22.49 2.82
N THR A 14 4.78 -21.50 2.57
CA THR A 14 4.98 -20.30 3.36
C THR A 14 3.92 -19.23 3.11
N PHE A 15 3.25 -19.23 1.95
CA PHE A 15 2.33 -18.17 1.55
C PHE A 15 0.88 -18.65 1.43
N ASP A 16 -0.05 -17.81 1.85
CA ASP A 16 -1.48 -17.99 1.59
C ASP A 16 -1.85 -17.63 0.14
N SER A 17 -3.06 -18.00 -0.28
CA SER A 17 -3.59 -17.65 -1.60
C SER A 17 -4.12 -16.22 -1.61
N TYR A 18 -3.91 -15.50 -2.72
CA TYR A 18 -4.48 -14.15 -2.93
C TYR A 18 -6.01 -14.11 -2.91
N ASP A 19 -6.69 -15.23 -3.21
CA ASP A 19 -8.15 -15.32 -3.22
C ASP A 19 -8.73 -15.75 -1.87
N GLU A 20 -7.88 -16.01 -0.88
CA GLU A 20 -8.26 -16.47 0.45
C GLU A 20 -8.06 -15.37 1.49
N PHE A 21 -9.01 -15.27 2.42
CA PHE A 21 -8.89 -14.39 3.58
C PHE A 21 -8.59 -15.25 4.80
N VAL A 22 -7.34 -15.23 5.25
CA VAL A 22 -6.87 -15.94 6.44
C VAL A 22 -6.63 -14.91 7.54
N ALA A 23 -7.61 -14.69 8.41
CA ALA A 23 -7.54 -13.65 9.44
C ALA A 23 -6.32 -13.80 10.37
N GLU A 24 -5.92 -15.04 10.67
CA GLU A 24 -4.76 -15.36 11.52
C GLU A 24 -3.40 -15.02 10.87
N SER A 25 -3.37 -14.78 9.55
CA SER A 25 -2.17 -14.37 8.81
C SER A 25 -2.12 -12.85 8.58
N LEU A 26 -3.06 -12.09 9.16
CA LEU A 26 -3.19 -10.65 8.94
C LEU A 26 -3.09 -9.88 10.26
N PRO A 27 -2.55 -8.65 10.25
CA PRO A 27 -2.51 -7.83 11.44
C PRO A 27 -3.92 -7.48 11.92
N GLU A 28 -4.08 -7.35 13.24
CA GLU A 28 -5.29 -6.80 13.83
C GLU A 28 -5.52 -5.36 13.31
N PRO A 29 -6.77 -4.98 12.98
CA PRO A 29 -7.08 -3.60 12.57
C PRO A 29 -6.71 -2.61 13.68
N GLY A 30 -5.86 -1.63 13.36
CA GLY A 30 -5.44 -0.63 14.31
C GLY A 30 -6.41 0.54 14.45
N PRO A 31 -6.05 1.55 15.26
CA PRO A 31 -6.89 2.71 15.55
C PRO A 31 -7.32 3.51 14.32
N PHE A 32 -6.57 3.43 13.21
CA PHE A 32 -6.94 4.12 11.97
C PHE A 32 -8.20 3.53 11.31
N LEU A 33 -8.52 2.27 11.63
CA LEU A 33 -9.61 1.49 11.05
C LEU A 33 -10.76 1.20 12.03
N ALA A 34 -10.55 1.39 13.34
CA ALA A 34 -11.44 0.90 14.41
C ALA A 34 -12.90 1.40 14.32
N ASP A 35 -13.14 2.62 13.84
CA ASP A 35 -14.48 3.23 13.73
C ASP A 35 -15.06 3.13 12.30
N HIS A 36 -14.56 2.19 11.50
CA HIS A 36 -14.88 2.04 10.09
C HIS A 36 -15.25 0.60 9.72
N ASP A 37 -15.84 0.42 8.55
CA ASP A 37 -16.29 -0.89 8.08
C ASP A 37 -15.09 -1.69 7.55
N VAL A 38 -14.44 -2.43 8.45
CA VAL A 38 -13.26 -3.25 8.14
C VAL A 38 -13.62 -4.32 7.11
N LEU A 39 -12.87 -4.35 6.00
CA LEU A 39 -13.04 -5.37 4.96
C LEU A 39 -12.55 -6.72 5.46
N THR A 40 -13.39 -7.73 5.24
CA THR A 40 -13.12 -9.13 5.58
C THR A 40 -13.53 -10.05 4.44
N GLY A 41 -13.10 -11.31 4.50
CA GLY A 41 -13.53 -12.33 3.54
C GLY A 41 -13.23 -11.92 2.09
N ARG A 42 -14.25 -12.04 1.24
CA ARG A 42 -14.12 -11.79 -0.21
C ARG A 42 -13.83 -10.33 -0.56
N GLU A 43 -14.36 -9.37 0.20
CA GLU A 43 -14.11 -7.95 -0.08
C GLU A 43 -12.63 -7.62 0.16
N HIS A 44 -12.06 -8.14 1.26
CA HIS A 44 -10.64 -8.03 1.54
C HIS A 44 -9.80 -8.68 0.43
N ALA A 45 -10.05 -9.95 0.13
CA ALA A 45 -9.28 -10.70 -0.86
C ALA A 45 -9.35 -10.05 -2.26
N ALA A 46 -10.52 -9.52 -2.65
CA ALA A 46 -10.69 -8.85 -3.93
C ALA A 46 -9.85 -7.56 -4.02
N PHE A 47 -9.91 -6.69 -3.01
CA PHE A 47 -9.10 -5.47 -3.01
C PHE A 47 -7.61 -5.77 -2.87
N HIS A 48 -7.25 -6.80 -2.11
CA HIS A 48 -5.87 -7.22 -1.94
C HIS A 48 -5.26 -7.81 -3.22
N ARG A 49 -6.03 -8.60 -3.98
CA ARG A 49 -5.61 -9.08 -5.32
C ARG A 49 -5.39 -7.92 -6.30
N LEU A 50 -6.28 -6.92 -6.30
CA LEU A 50 -6.07 -5.70 -7.08
C LEU A 50 -4.78 -4.97 -6.65
N SER A 51 -4.52 -4.91 -5.34
CA SER A 51 -3.33 -4.25 -4.80
C SER A 51 -2.04 -4.87 -5.35
N ARG A 52 -1.97 -6.19 -5.47
CA ARG A 52 -0.85 -6.88 -6.14
C ARG A 52 -0.62 -6.35 -7.56
N GLU A 53 -1.68 -6.24 -8.36
CA GLU A 53 -1.58 -5.77 -9.75
C GLU A 53 -1.13 -4.31 -9.82
N CYS A 54 -1.74 -3.43 -9.02
CA CYS A 54 -1.36 -2.02 -8.92
C CYS A 54 0.11 -1.85 -8.49
N PHE A 55 0.55 -2.65 -7.52
CA PHE A 55 1.92 -2.59 -6.99
C PHE A 55 2.95 -3.12 -7.97
N GLU A 56 2.60 -4.15 -8.74
CA GLU A 56 3.46 -4.70 -9.80
C GLU A 56 3.69 -3.64 -10.88
N GLU A 57 2.63 -3.00 -11.35
CA GLU A 57 2.68 -1.96 -12.38
C GLU A 57 3.47 -0.72 -11.92
N ARG A 58 3.39 -0.40 -10.63
CA ARG A 58 3.94 0.84 -10.06
C ARG A 58 5.26 0.65 -9.31
N GLY A 59 5.80 -0.57 -9.28
CA GLY A 59 7.09 -0.86 -8.67
C GLY A 59 7.09 -0.78 -7.14
N VAL A 60 6.00 -1.15 -6.47
CA VAL A 60 5.92 -1.16 -5.00
C VAL A 60 6.42 -2.50 -4.46
N TYR A 61 7.72 -2.59 -4.21
CA TYR A 61 8.40 -3.79 -3.72
C TYR A 61 9.04 -3.56 -2.36
N ASP A 62 8.91 -4.55 -1.49
CA ASP A 62 9.75 -4.65 -0.31
C ASP A 62 11.10 -5.25 -0.71
N VAL A 63 12.16 -4.43 -0.72
CA VAL A 63 13.50 -4.89 -1.11
C VAL A 63 14.17 -5.76 -0.03
N THR A 64 13.68 -5.70 1.21
CA THR A 64 14.17 -6.55 2.30
C THR A 64 13.80 -7.99 2.03
N PHE A 65 12.57 -8.23 1.55
CA PHE A 65 12.07 -9.56 1.21
C PHE A 65 12.20 -9.91 -0.29
N GLY A 66 12.42 -8.92 -1.14
CA GLY A 66 12.61 -9.11 -2.58
C GLY A 66 11.32 -9.43 -3.33
N TYR A 67 10.15 -9.01 -2.82
CA TYR A 67 8.86 -9.27 -3.46
C TYR A 67 7.94 -8.04 -3.47
N ASN A 68 6.90 -8.12 -4.31
CA ASN A 68 5.80 -7.17 -4.37
C ASN A 68 5.19 -6.99 -2.97
N LEU A 69 5.00 -5.76 -2.51
CA LEU A 69 4.62 -5.46 -1.14
C LEU A 69 3.32 -6.16 -0.70
N ALA A 70 2.35 -6.36 -1.61
CA ALA A 70 1.10 -7.05 -1.30
C ALA A 70 1.33 -8.51 -0.89
N ARG A 71 2.45 -9.12 -1.28
CA ARG A 71 2.78 -10.49 -0.90
C ARG A 71 3.05 -10.65 0.61
N LEU A 72 3.32 -9.55 1.33
CA LEU A 72 3.56 -9.60 2.77
C LEU A 72 2.34 -10.11 3.55
N ASP A 73 1.13 -9.69 3.18
CA ASP A 73 -0.14 -10.14 3.79
C ASP A 73 -0.39 -11.64 3.66
N LEU A 74 0.34 -12.32 2.77
CA LEU A 74 0.23 -13.75 2.55
C LEU A 74 1.34 -14.52 3.26
N ASP A 75 2.37 -13.85 3.77
CA ASP A 75 3.56 -14.50 4.32
C ASP A 75 3.29 -15.01 5.74
N ARG A 76 3.05 -16.32 5.90
CA ARG A 76 2.72 -16.93 7.20
C ARG A 76 3.85 -16.86 8.22
N ARG A 77 5.06 -16.41 7.83
CA ARG A 77 6.17 -16.11 8.76
C ARG A 77 5.98 -14.77 9.45
N HIS A 78 5.10 -13.92 8.93
CA HIS A 78 4.82 -12.56 9.40
C HIS A 78 3.30 -12.32 9.55
N PRO A 79 2.59 -13.14 10.36
CA PRO A 79 1.13 -13.09 10.47
C PRO A 79 0.58 -11.76 11.01
N ASP A 80 1.43 -10.95 11.65
CA ASP A 80 1.05 -9.64 12.19
C ASP A 80 1.50 -8.48 11.27
N SER A 81 1.72 -8.73 9.98
CA SER A 81 2.27 -7.74 9.04
C SER A 81 1.54 -7.71 7.72
N GLY A 82 1.61 -6.58 7.03
CA GLY A 82 0.88 -6.35 5.79
C GLY A 82 -0.20 -5.29 5.94
N PHE A 83 -1.22 -5.35 5.08
CA PHE A 83 -2.29 -4.37 5.03
C PHE A 83 -3.59 -4.86 5.67
N ARG A 84 -4.32 -3.91 6.27
CA ARG A 84 -5.75 -4.04 6.55
C ARG A 84 -6.48 -2.88 5.91
N TYR A 85 -7.73 -3.15 5.53
CA TYR A 85 -8.57 -2.19 4.83
C TYR A 85 -9.89 -1.97 5.57
N ALA A 86 -10.40 -0.75 5.52
CA ALA A 86 -11.74 -0.42 5.97
C ALA A 86 -12.38 0.63 5.04
N ARG A 87 -13.68 0.50 4.80
CA ARG A 87 -14.47 1.54 4.13
C ARG A 87 -14.83 2.62 5.14
N GLU A 88 -14.61 3.89 4.79
CA GLU A 88 -14.90 5.01 5.70
C GLU A 88 -16.41 5.13 5.91
N ALA A 89 -16.84 4.97 7.18
CA ALA A 89 -18.26 4.87 7.53
C ALA A 89 -19.10 6.09 7.09
N ASP A 90 -18.53 7.29 7.23
CA ASP A 90 -19.21 8.55 6.87
C ASP A 90 -18.97 8.98 5.41
N ASP A 91 -18.10 8.29 4.67
CA ASP A 91 -17.73 8.60 3.27
C ASP A 91 -17.41 7.30 2.51
N PRO A 92 -18.43 6.48 2.16
CA PRO A 92 -18.22 5.14 1.61
C PRO A 92 -17.35 5.03 0.35
N PRO A 93 -17.26 6.04 -0.55
CA PRO A 93 -16.28 6.06 -1.65
C PRO A 93 -14.82 6.20 -1.21
N VAL A 94 -14.51 6.32 0.08
CA VAL A 94 -13.15 6.37 0.60
C VAL A 94 -12.77 5.05 1.26
N LEU A 95 -11.66 4.48 0.82
CA LEU A 95 -11.02 3.34 1.49
C LEU A 95 -9.88 3.82 2.37
N ARG A 96 -9.73 3.17 3.52
CA ARG A 96 -8.60 3.33 4.44
C ARG A 96 -7.77 2.07 4.43
N ALA A 97 -6.48 2.21 4.17
CA ALA A 97 -5.48 1.16 4.22
C ALA A 97 -4.47 1.46 5.33
N GLU A 98 -4.35 0.55 6.29
CA GLU A 98 -3.32 0.60 7.34
C GLU A 98 -2.26 -0.45 7.04
N PHE A 99 -0.99 -0.04 7.05
CA PHE A 99 0.17 -0.90 6.84
C PHE A 99 0.88 -1.18 8.16
N THR A 100 1.03 -2.46 8.51
CA THR A 100 1.82 -2.91 9.64
C THR A 100 3.13 -3.52 9.12
N PRO A 101 4.30 -2.89 9.37
CA PRO A 101 5.58 -3.47 9.00
C PRO A 101 5.94 -4.64 9.91
N THR A 102 6.87 -5.49 9.47
CA THR A 102 7.38 -6.64 10.26
C THR A 102 8.13 -6.26 11.53
N THR A 103 8.59 -5.01 11.62
CA THR A 103 9.28 -4.47 12.81
C THR A 103 8.96 -2.99 12.99
N GLU A 104 9.07 -2.50 14.23
CA GLU A 104 8.85 -1.09 14.56
C GLU A 104 9.88 -0.13 13.92
N PHE A 105 11.01 -0.67 13.44
CA PHE A 105 12.14 0.09 12.90
C PHE A 105 12.27 0.00 11.38
N CYS A 106 11.28 -0.57 10.67
CA CYS A 106 11.37 -0.77 9.22
C CYS A 106 11.74 0.55 8.49
N PRO A 107 12.95 0.65 7.91
CA PRO A 107 13.46 1.92 7.39
C PRO A 107 12.73 2.36 6.11
N GLN A 108 11.91 1.49 5.54
CA GLN A 108 11.24 1.70 4.26
C GLN A 108 9.76 2.04 4.40
N SER A 109 9.20 2.05 5.62
CA SER A 109 7.76 2.25 5.84
C SER A 109 7.22 3.51 5.15
N ASP A 110 7.97 4.62 5.16
CA ASP A 110 7.60 5.86 4.46
C ASP A 110 7.53 5.66 2.94
N THR A 111 8.60 5.13 2.35
CA THR A 111 8.69 4.89 0.91
C THR A 111 7.63 3.89 0.43
N LEU A 112 7.43 2.79 1.17
CA LEU A 112 6.47 1.74 0.85
C LEU A 112 5.04 2.27 0.89
N THR A 113 4.67 2.97 1.96
CA THR A 113 3.30 3.51 2.08
C THR A 113 3.04 4.66 1.12
N LEU A 114 4.03 5.50 0.82
CA LEU A 114 3.91 6.49 -0.25
C LEU A 114 3.75 5.84 -1.64
N GLY A 115 4.51 4.77 -1.91
CA GLY A 115 4.39 3.97 -3.13
C GLY A 115 2.99 3.37 -3.26
N ALA A 116 2.49 2.74 -2.20
CA ALA A 116 1.15 2.18 -2.15
C ALA A 116 0.05 3.24 -2.37
N PHE A 117 0.15 4.39 -1.67
CA PHE A 117 -0.77 5.51 -1.86
C PHE A 117 -0.83 5.97 -3.33
N ARG A 118 0.32 6.09 -3.99
CA ARG A 118 0.38 6.48 -5.40
C ARG A 118 -0.14 5.40 -6.34
N ALA A 119 0.12 4.14 -6.02
CA ALA A 119 -0.29 3.04 -6.87
C ALA A 119 -1.81 2.93 -6.94
N TRP A 120 -2.48 2.94 -5.78
CA TRP A 120 -3.94 2.90 -5.71
C TRP A 120 -4.56 4.16 -6.31
N ASN A 121 -4.20 5.34 -5.82
CA ASN A 121 -4.83 6.59 -6.28
C ASN A 121 -4.45 6.99 -7.71
N GLY A 122 -3.40 6.37 -8.28
CA GLY A 122 -3.05 6.54 -9.69
C GLY A 122 -3.77 5.59 -10.63
N THR A 123 -4.63 4.71 -10.10
CA THR A 123 -5.40 3.70 -10.85
C THR A 123 -6.86 3.66 -10.40
N LEU A 124 -7.45 4.84 -10.10
CA LEU A 124 -8.82 4.98 -9.59
C LEU A 124 -9.86 4.29 -10.49
N GLU A 125 -9.60 4.20 -11.80
CA GLU A 125 -10.48 3.52 -12.76
C GLU A 125 -10.59 1.99 -12.55
N ARG A 126 -9.73 1.40 -11.70
CA ARG A 126 -9.69 -0.05 -11.44
C ARG A 126 -10.43 -0.46 -10.16
N HIS A 127 -10.93 0.48 -9.38
CA HIS A 127 -11.67 0.21 -8.16
C HIS A 127 -12.81 1.21 -7.93
N GLU A 128 -13.70 0.88 -7.00
CA GLU A 128 -14.90 1.68 -6.70
C GLU A 128 -14.64 2.93 -5.85
N TYR A 129 -13.42 3.09 -5.31
CA TYR A 129 -13.09 4.18 -4.40
C TYR A 129 -12.56 5.41 -5.13
N ASP A 130 -13.02 6.59 -4.71
CA ASP A 130 -12.53 7.89 -5.18
C ASP A 130 -11.19 8.27 -4.53
N LEU A 131 -10.87 7.64 -3.38
CA LEU A 131 -9.63 7.84 -2.64
C LEU A 131 -9.28 6.61 -1.79
N VAL A 132 -8.01 6.23 -1.81
CA VAL A 132 -7.42 5.31 -0.83
C VAL A 132 -6.49 6.08 0.09
N ARG A 133 -6.88 6.25 1.36
CA ARG A 133 -6.03 6.82 2.42
C ARG A 133 -5.09 5.76 2.94
N VAL A 134 -3.81 6.08 3.09
CA VAL A 134 -2.80 5.13 3.58
C VAL A 134 -2.19 5.65 4.88
N ARG A 135 -2.01 4.76 5.87
CA ARG A 135 -1.29 5.04 7.11
C ARG A 135 -0.39 3.87 7.50
N VAL A 136 0.67 4.17 8.23
CA VAL A 136 1.48 3.16 8.95
C VAL A 136 0.87 2.96 10.34
N ALA A 137 0.81 1.71 10.78
CA ALA A 137 0.32 1.32 12.10
C ALA A 137 1.11 2.03 13.23
N PRO A 138 0.46 2.37 14.36
CA PRO A 138 1.10 3.11 15.46
C PRO A 138 2.33 2.43 16.09
N MET A 139 2.48 1.12 15.91
CA MET A 139 3.61 0.35 16.43
C MET A 139 4.96 0.79 15.82
N HIS A 140 4.96 1.42 14.65
CA HIS A 140 6.18 1.90 14.02
C HIS A 140 6.71 3.19 14.68
N GLN A 141 8.01 3.25 15.00
CA GLN A 141 8.60 4.36 15.77
C GLN A 141 8.40 5.75 15.13
N GLN A 142 8.31 5.81 13.80
CA GLN A 142 8.10 7.06 13.05
C GLN A 142 6.65 7.22 12.54
N ALA A 143 5.70 6.40 13.02
CA ALA A 143 4.32 6.39 12.51
C ALA A 143 3.69 7.78 12.49
N VAL A 144 3.86 8.58 13.55
CA VAL A 144 3.32 9.95 13.62
C VAL A 144 3.83 10.81 12.45
N ALA A 145 5.15 10.88 12.27
CA ALA A 145 5.76 11.72 11.25
C ALA A 145 5.44 11.24 9.82
N ILE A 146 5.42 9.92 9.59
CA ILE A 146 5.04 9.34 8.29
C ILE A 146 3.56 9.65 7.99
N ASN A 147 2.68 9.42 8.96
CA ASN A 147 1.24 9.64 8.79
C ASN A 147 0.88 11.12 8.61
N GLU A 148 1.64 12.05 9.18
CA GLU A 148 1.52 13.49 8.88
C GLU A 148 1.86 13.79 7.42
N ARG A 149 2.95 13.24 6.90
CA ARG A 149 3.31 13.41 5.48
C ARG A 149 2.24 12.82 4.56
N LEU A 150 1.73 11.63 4.87
CA LEU A 150 0.65 11.00 4.10
C LEU A 150 -0.64 11.83 4.14
N ARG A 151 -1.01 12.42 5.29
CA ARG A 151 -2.13 13.37 5.38
C ARG A 151 -1.96 14.58 4.47
N HIS A 152 -0.77 15.17 4.43
CA HIS A 152 -0.50 16.31 3.57
C HIS A 152 -0.62 15.95 2.07
N ARG A 153 -0.10 14.78 1.67
CA ARG A 153 -0.21 14.27 0.30
C ARG A 153 -1.66 13.98 -0.08
N GLU A 154 -2.42 13.38 0.82
CA GLU A 154 -3.85 13.13 0.66
C GLU A 154 -4.64 14.43 0.43
N ALA A 155 -4.42 15.45 1.27
CA ALA A 155 -5.09 16.74 1.13
C ALA A 155 -4.78 17.39 -0.23
N ARG A 156 -3.49 17.41 -0.61
CA ARG A 156 -3.06 17.90 -1.93
C ARG A 156 -3.71 17.13 -3.08
N PHE A 157 -3.74 15.80 -3.00
CA PHE A 157 -4.35 14.97 -4.04
C PHE A 157 -5.86 15.26 -4.16
N ARG A 158 -6.58 15.40 -3.05
CA ARG A 158 -8.00 15.79 -3.09
C ARG A 158 -8.24 17.16 -3.72
N GLU A 159 -7.37 18.12 -3.44
CA GLU A 159 -7.50 19.48 -3.97
C GLU A 159 -7.14 19.59 -5.46
N THR A 160 -6.17 18.79 -5.92
CA THR A 160 -5.52 19.01 -7.23
C THR A 160 -5.55 17.83 -8.18
N GLY A 161 -5.86 16.63 -7.70
CA GLY A 161 -5.67 15.37 -8.41
C GLY A 161 -4.20 14.97 -8.60
N ASP A 162 -3.24 15.70 -8.04
CA ASP A 162 -1.82 15.47 -8.32
C ASP A 162 -1.12 14.59 -7.28
N LEU A 163 -0.61 13.44 -7.75
CA LEU A 163 0.15 12.44 -6.99
C LEU A 163 1.66 12.67 -6.99
N SER A 164 2.14 13.68 -7.73
CA SER A 164 3.57 13.96 -7.84
C SER A 164 4.20 14.25 -6.47
N THR A 165 5.45 13.81 -6.30
CA THR A 165 6.32 14.33 -5.25
C THR A 165 6.62 15.76 -5.67
N GLY A 166 5.75 16.71 -5.34
CA GLY A 166 6.11 18.12 -5.48
C GLY A 166 7.41 18.34 -4.71
N ASP A 167 8.52 18.36 -5.43
CA ASP A 167 9.77 18.96 -5.01
C ASP A 167 9.82 20.24 -5.83
N GLY A 168 9.48 21.35 -5.18
CA GLY A 168 9.53 22.65 -5.81
C GLY A 168 10.99 22.98 -6.11
N THR A 169 11.48 22.61 -7.29
CA THR A 169 12.72 23.17 -7.81
C THR A 169 12.43 24.53 -8.42
N VAL A 170 12.78 25.53 -7.62
CA VAL A 170 12.97 26.92 -7.98
C VAL A 170 13.97 27.02 -9.15
N GLY A 171 13.59 27.79 -10.18
CA GLY A 171 14.51 28.60 -10.98
C GLY A 171 15.39 27.89 -12.01
N GLY A 172 14.88 27.72 -13.23
CA GLY A 172 15.74 27.71 -14.42
C GLY A 172 16.28 29.13 -14.65
N PRO A 173 17.59 29.32 -14.92
CA PRO A 173 18.17 30.65 -15.04
C PRO A 173 17.56 31.38 -16.24
N SER A 174 17.04 32.59 -15.98
CA SER A 174 16.72 33.58 -17.00
C SER A 174 17.93 33.73 -17.92
N GLY A 175 17.74 33.35 -19.18
CA GLY A 175 18.65 33.76 -20.24
C GLY A 175 18.56 35.27 -20.39
N ASP A 176 19.60 35.96 -19.94
CA ASP A 176 19.94 37.27 -20.47
C ASP A 176 21.42 37.55 -20.18
N THR A 177 22.24 37.45 -21.22
CA THR A 177 23.45 38.27 -21.28
C THR A 177 23.56 38.82 -22.69
N PRO A 178 23.23 40.11 -22.90
CA PRO A 178 23.74 40.85 -24.04
C PRO A 178 25.19 41.26 -23.74
N PHE A 179 26.07 41.08 -24.73
CA PHE A 179 27.24 41.88 -25.14
C PHE A 179 28.27 41.00 -25.85
#